data_AF-A0A363TMV4-F1
#
_entry.id   AF-A0A363TMV4-F1
#
_cell.length_a   1.000
_cell.length_b   1.000
_cell.length_c   1.000
_cell.angle_alpha   90.00
_cell.angle_beta   90.00
_cell.angle_gamma   90.00
#
_symmetry.space_group_name_H-M   'P 1'
#
loop_
_entity.id
_entity.type
_entity.pdbx_description
1 polymer ?
#
loop_
_entity_poly.entity_id
_entity_poly.type
_entity_poly.pdbx_seq_one_letter_code
_entity_poly.pdbx_strand_id
1 'polypeptide(L)'
;MRRLRILLSPFLTAFLVTACTVVSDGTLSVTLTFPPDNTVTTGAPVAAAGSAKPRYPKNVDNRILIRVLAPHLPAPIEAWFDRSAGRGEITGIPPGTRITVEVDEYDNTARTLLTNAPLLGRGWAQGITLSPGEFREVPITMYDKGTIVRVCGAPPTSGAGTSG
;
A
#
# COMPACT_ATOMS: atom_id res chain seq x y z
N MET A 1 -81.39 17.48 16.76
CA MET A 1 -80.33 17.00 17.68
C MET A 1 -79.12 16.54 16.86
N ARG A 2 -77.90 16.99 17.25
CA ARG A 2 -76.51 16.49 16.99
C ARG A 2 -76.19 15.89 15.60
N ARG A 3 -75.49 16.60 14.69
CA ARG A 3 -74.01 16.72 14.49
C ARG A 3 -73.24 15.39 14.54
N LEU A 4 -72.55 15.01 13.46
CA LEU A 4 -71.06 14.97 13.37
C LEU A 4 -70.58 14.62 11.94
N ARG A 5 -69.68 15.45 11.39
CA ARG A 5 -68.96 15.25 10.12
C ARG A 5 -67.74 14.36 10.39
N ILE A 6 -67.44 13.41 9.50
CA ILE A 6 -66.12 12.77 9.44
C ILE A 6 -65.58 12.94 8.02
N LEU A 7 -64.63 13.85 7.88
CA LEU A 7 -63.73 14.00 6.73
C LEU A 7 -62.75 12.82 6.77
N LEU A 8 -62.81 11.91 5.81
CA LEU A 8 -61.72 10.96 5.57
C LEU A 8 -60.62 11.69 4.78
N SER A 9 -59.55 12.01 5.49
CA SER A 9 -58.30 12.55 4.94
C SER A 9 -57.58 11.45 4.12
N PRO A 10 -56.97 11.77 2.96
CA PRO A 10 -56.24 10.80 2.16
C PRO A 10 -54.96 10.35 2.88
N PHE A 11 -54.78 9.03 3.00
CA PHE A 11 -53.51 8.42 3.41
C PHE A 11 -52.45 8.74 2.35
N LEU A 12 -51.71 9.82 2.56
CA LEU A 12 -50.49 10.12 1.83
C LEU A 12 -49.38 9.22 2.38
N THR A 13 -49.22 8.05 1.78
CA THR A 13 -48.12 7.12 2.05
C THR A 13 -46.80 7.80 1.70
N ALA A 14 -46.08 8.29 2.70
CA ALA A 14 -44.73 8.79 2.55
C ALA A 14 -43.80 7.60 2.22
N PHE A 15 -43.48 7.42 0.96
CA PHE A 15 -42.38 6.57 0.51
C PHE A 15 -41.07 7.23 0.96
N LEU A 16 -40.54 6.82 2.11
CA LEU A 16 -39.16 7.10 2.50
C LEU A 16 -38.25 6.26 1.61
N VAL A 17 -37.93 6.78 0.43
CA VAL A 17 -36.81 6.27 -0.38
C VAL A 17 -35.54 6.69 0.36
N THR A 18 -35.03 5.82 1.22
CA THR A 18 -33.65 5.90 1.68
C THR A 18 -32.76 5.75 0.44
N ALA A 19 -32.39 6.88 -0.14
CA ALA A 19 -31.37 6.94 -1.17
C ALA A 19 -30.05 6.49 -0.54
N CYS A 20 -29.76 5.19 -0.59
CA CYS A 20 -28.39 4.71 -0.52
C CYS A 20 -27.67 5.31 -1.72
N THR A 21 -27.04 6.47 -1.52
CA THR A 21 -26.06 6.99 -2.47
C THR A 21 -24.94 5.96 -2.53
N VAL A 22 -24.91 5.18 -3.62
CA VAL A 22 -23.80 4.27 -3.91
C VAL A 22 -22.59 5.16 -4.12
N VAL A 23 -21.74 5.24 -3.10
CA VAL A 23 -20.48 5.95 -3.23
C VAL A 23 -19.52 4.99 -3.91
N SER A 24 -19.04 5.36 -5.10
CA SER A 24 -18.13 4.52 -5.87
C SER A 24 -16.75 4.45 -5.21
N ASP A 25 -16.19 3.25 -5.13
CA ASP A 25 -14.83 3.02 -4.64
C ASP A 25 -13.79 3.61 -5.61
N GLY A 26 -12.67 4.07 -5.06
CA GLY A 26 -11.51 4.54 -5.82
C GLY A 26 -10.56 3.43 -6.22
N THR A 27 -9.60 3.81 -7.07
CA THR A 27 -8.51 2.96 -7.57
C THR A 27 -7.17 3.69 -7.45
N LEU A 28 -6.15 2.98 -6.98
CA LEU A 28 -4.77 3.44 -7.00
C LEU A 28 -3.94 2.64 -7.99
N SER A 29 -3.16 3.34 -8.81
CA SER A 29 -2.02 2.78 -9.51
C SER A 29 -0.75 3.22 -8.80
N VAL A 30 0.06 2.27 -8.35
CA VAL A 30 1.36 2.53 -7.74
C VAL A 30 2.44 2.35 -8.78
N THR A 31 3.27 3.37 -8.97
CA THR A 31 4.44 3.31 -9.86
C THR A 31 5.70 3.27 -9.00
N LEU A 32 6.54 2.24 -9.19
CA LEU A 32 7.73 2.05 -8.36
C LEU A 32 8.93 2.79 -8.92
N THR A 33 9.56 3.60 -8.09
CA THR A 33 10.86 4.21 -8.37
C THR A 33 11.92 3.53 -7.52
N PHE A 34 12.98 3.05 -8.16
CA PHE A 34 14.13 2.50 -7.46
C PHE A 34 15.25 3.56 -7.47
N PRO A 35 15.85 3.87 -6.31
CA PRO A 35 17.09 4.65 -6.28
C PRO A 35 18.12 3.97 -7.19
N PRO A 36 18.95 4.75 -7.92
CA PRO A 36 19.95 4.17 -8.79
C PRO A 36 20.85 3.22 -7.99
N ASP A 37 20.93 1.99 -8.46
CA ASP A 37 21.96 1.07 -8.01
C ASP A 37 23.29 1.68 -8.44
N ASN A 38 24.08 2.20 -7.50
CA ASN A 38 25.47 2.54 -7.79
C ASN A 38 26.16 1.23 -8.18
N THR A 39 26.25 0.98 -9.48
CA THR A 39 26.98 -0.11 -10.12
C THR A 39 28.46 0.12 -9.86
N VAL A 40 28.95 -0.36 -8.72
CA VAL A 40 30.39 -0.58 -8.56
C VAL A 40 30.68 -1.90 -9.25
N THR A 41 31.04 -1.78 -10.52
CA THR A 41 31.73 -2.81 -11.28
C THR A 41 32.93 -3.28 -10.48
N THR A 42 33.11 -4.59 -10.40
CA THR A 42 34.25 -5.29 -9.78
C THR A 42 35.60 -4.61 -10.10
N GLY A 43 36.28 -4.13 -9.06
CA GLY A 43 37.65 -3.61 -9.09
C GLY A 43 38.08 -3.23 -7.66
N ALA A 44 39.14 -3.85 -7.15
CA ALA A 44 39.53 -3.93 -5.74
C ALA A 44 40.06 -2.60 -5.12
N PRO A 45 40.51 -2.60 -3.85
CA PRO A 45 39.84 -2.05 -2.68
C PRO A 45 40.45 -0.71 -2.18
N VAL A 46 39.89 -0.20 -1.07
CA VAL A 46 40.34 0.88 -0.17
C VAL A 46 39.50 2.16 -0.29
N ALA A 47 38.55 2.32 0.64
CA ALA A 47 38.53 3.46 1.56
C ALA A 47 37.29 3.45 2.48
N ALA A 48 37.56 3.79 3.75
CA ALA A 48 36.67 4.28 4.81
C ALA A 48 35.62 3.31 5.40
N ALA A 49 35.75 3.11 6.71
CA ALA A 49 34.82 2.43 7.61
C ALA A 49 33.47 3.18 7.73
N GLY A 50 32.69 3.17 6.66
CA GLY A 50 31.23 3.29 6.72
C GLY A 50 30.67 1.90 6.47
N SER A 51 29.88 1.37 7.41
CA SER A 51 29.21 0.08 7.23
C SER A 51 28.57 0.01 5.85
N ALA A 52 29.05 -0.88 4.97
CA ALA A 52 28.47 -1.05 3.65
C ALA A 52 26.97 -1.33 3.82
N LYS A 53 26.15 -0.49 3.20
CA LYS A 53 24.68 -0.62 3.22
C LYS A 53 24.31 -2.05 2.80
N PRO A 54 23.51 -2.80 3.58
CA PRO A 54 23.05 -4.12 3.17
C PRO A 54 22.32 -4.01 1.83
N ARG A 55 22.82 -4.70 0.81
CA ARG A 55 22.19 -4.85 -0.51
C ARG A 55 21.72 -6.28 -0.64
N TYR A 56 20.46 -6.47 -1.02
CA TYR A 56 19.89 -7.78 -1.24
C TYR A 56 19.74 -8.03 -2.75
N PRO A 57 20.08 -9.21 -3.27
CA PRO A 57 19.80 -9.56 -4.66
C PRO A 57 18.31 -9.41 -4.94
N LYS A 58 17.96 -8.66 -6.00
CA LYS A 58 16.57 -8.48 -6.43
C LYS A 58 16.37 -9.15 -7.77
N ASN A 59 15.45 -10.11 -7.82
CA ASN A 59 15.05 -10.79 -9.04
C ASN A 59 13.83 -10.08 -9.64
N VAL A 60 13.73 -10.03 -10.97
CA VAL A 60 12.54 -9.55 -11.69
C VAL A 60 11.27 -10.33 -11.30
N ASP A 61 11.44 -11.58 -10.85
CA ASP A 61 10.35 -12.44 -10.37
C ASP A 61 10.00 -12.21 -8.89
N ASN A 62 10.65 -11.27 -8.21
CA ASN A 62 10.28 -10.90 -6.84
C ASN A 62 8.84 -10.39 -6.80
N ARG A 63 8.14 -10.70 -5.71
CA ARG A 63 6.75 -10.28 -5.56
C ARG A 63 6.68 -8.99 -4.75
N ILE A 64 5.81 -8.10 -5.19
CA ILE A 64 5.51 -6.85 -4.53
C ILE A 64 4.10 -6.93 -3.94
N LEU A 65 3.97 -6.53 -2.68
CA LEU A 65 2.71 -6.40 -1.95
C LEU A 65 2.42 -4.92 -1.73
N ILE A 66 1.34 -4.41 -2.31
CA ILE A 66 0.75 -3.11 -1.93
C ILE A 66 -0.25 -3.36 -0.80
N ARG A 67 -0.19 -2.52 0.24
CA ARG A 67 -1.15 -2.47 1.33
C ARG A 67 -1.68 -1.06 1.49
N VAL A 68 -3.00 -0.90 1.42
CA VAL A 68 -3.69 0.35 1.71
C VAL A 68 -4.19 0.30 3.15
N LEU A 69 -3.72 1.23 3.97
CA LEU A 69 -4.06 1.39 5.37
C LEU A 69 -4.85 2.69 5.53
N ALA A 70 -5.99 2.64 6.21
CA ALA A 70 -6.70 3.86 6.57
C ALA A 70 -7.52 3.67 7.86
N PRO A 71 -7.78 4.75 8.62
CA PRO A 71 -8.57 4.68 9.85
C PRO A 71 -10.01 4.21 9.65
N HIS A 72 -10.56 4.42 8.44
CA HIS A 72 -11.93 4.06 8.09
C HIS A 72 -12.03 2.66 7.45
N LEU A 73 -10.91 1.94 7.30
CA LEU A 73 -10.89 0.58 6.77
C LEU A 73 -10.84 -0.41 7.94
N PRO A 74 -11.71 -1.44 7.96
CA PRO A 74 -11.69 -2.45 9.01
C PRO A 74 -10.46 -3.37 8.94
N ALA A 75 -9.83 -3.47 7.77
CA ALA A 75 -8.60 -4.22 7.53
C ALA A 75 -7.83 -3.58 6.36
N PRO A 76 -6.51 -3.81 6.23
CA PRO A 76 -5.75 -3.41 5.06
C PRO A 76 -6.33 -4.02 3.78
N ILE A 77 -6.35 -3.24 2.70
CA ILE A 77 -6.63 -3.77 1.36
C ILE A 77 -5.28 -4.11 0.73
N GLU A 78 -5.15 -5.32 0.20
CA GLU A 78 -3.88 -5.87 -0.26
C GLU A 78 -3.94 -6.31 -1.73
N ALA A 79 -2.87 -6.04 -2.47
CA ALA A 79 -2.72 -6.48 -3.85
C ALA A 79 -1.27 -6.91 -4.13
N TRP A 80 -1.12 -8.02 -4.88
CA TRP A 80 0.18 -8.56 -5.25
C TRP A 80 0.46 -8.38 -6.75
N PHE A 81 1.70 -8.09 -7.09
CA PHE A 81 2.19 -8.05 -8.47
C PHE A 81 3.68 -8.42 -8.54
N ASP A 82 4.18 -8.71 -9.73
CA ASP A 82 5.59 -9.03 -9.93
C ASP A 82 6.42 -7.76 -10.07
N ARG A 83 7.66 -7.78 -9.59
CA ARG A 83 8.61 -6.66 -9.68
C ARG A 83 8.81 -6.23 -11.13
N SER A 84 8.87 -7.21 -12.05
CA SER A 84 9.01 -6.99 -13.50
C SER A 84 7.93 -6.08 -14.09
N ALA A 85 6.75 -6.00 -13.48
CA ALA A 85 5.69 -5.11 -13.94
C ALA A 85 6.00 -3.64 -13.66
N GLY A 86 6.82 -3.32 -12.65
CA GLY A 86 7.19 -1.95 -12.25
C GLY A 86 6.04 -1.08 -11.72
N ARG A 87 4.80 -1.57 -11.83
CA ARG A 87 3.56 -0.93 -11.37
C ARG A 87 2.58 -1.97 -10.87
N GLY A 88 1.74 -1.58 -9.91
CA GLY A 88 0.65 -2.38 -9.38
C GLY A 88 -0.62 -1.56 -9.22
N GLU A 89 -1.77 -2.18 -9.40
CA GLU A 89 -3.08 -1.55 -9.24
C GLU A 89 -3.83 -2.15 -8.06
N ILE A 90 -4.53 -1.31 -7.31
CA ILE A 90 -5.41 -1.74 -6.23
C ILE A 90 -6.73 -0.95 -6.31
N THR A 91 -7.83 -1.69 -6.45
CA THR A 91 -9.19 -1.19 -6.63
C THR A 91 -10.01 -1.38 -5.36
N GLY A 92 -11.24 -0.84 -5.34
CA GLY A 92 -12.17 -1.11 -4.25
C GLY A 92 -11.78 -0.40 -2.96
N ILE A 93 -11.14 0.78 -3.06
CA ILE A 93 -10.80 1.61 -1.90
C ILE A 93 -11.98 2.52 -1.61
N PRO A 94 -12.72 2.31 -0.50
CA PRO A 94 -13.77 3.21 -0.10
C PRO A 94 -13.23 4.64 0.05
N PRO A 95 -13.94 5.65 -0.45
CA PRO A 95 -13.56 7.03 -0.18
C PRO A 95 -13.70 7.33 1.30
N GLY A 96 -12.85 8.20 1.80
CA GLY A 96 -12.81 8.52 3.21
C GLY A 96 -11.73 9.51 3.57
N THR A 97 -11.21 9.37 4.78
CA THR A 97 -10.09 10.17 5.28
C THR A 97 -8.77 9.78 4.59
N ARG A 98 -7.66 10.35 5.07
CA ARG A 98 -6.33 10.09 4.53
C ARG A 98 -5.96 8.61 4.64
N ILE A 99 -5.42 8.07 3.55
CA ILE A 99 -4.88 6.71 3.46
C ILE A 99 -3.36 6.75 3.44
N THR A 100 -2.76 5.63 3.83
CA THR A 100 -1.34 5.31 3.68
C THR A 100 -1.22 4.11 2.76
N VAL A 101 -0.30 4.20 1.82
CA VAL A 101 0.07 3.09 0.94
C VAL A 101 1.43 2.60 1.39
N GLU A 102 1.53 1.33 1.76
CA GLU A 102 2.79 0.64 2.00
C GLU A 102 3.06 -0.34 0.86
N VAL A 103 4.31 -0.47 0.46
CA VAL A 103 4.74 -1.39 -0.58
C VAL A 103 5.90 -2.20 -0.03
N ASP A 104 5.76 -3.52 -0.04
CA ASP A 104 6.80 -4.46 0.38
C ASP A 104 7.26 -5.31 -0.80
N GLU A 105 8.58 -5.45 -0.94
CA GLU A 105 9.19 -6.38 -1.87
C GLU A 105 9.66 -7.63 -1.13
N TYR A 106 9.26 -8.80 -1.63
CA TYR A 106 9.60 -10.10 -1.08
C TYR A 106 10.40 -10.94 -2.07
N ASP A 107 11.34 -11.70 -1.52
CA ASP A 107 12.05 -12.72 -2.27
C ASP A 107 11.10 -13.87 -2.62
N ASN A 108 10.88 -14.07 -3.92
CA ASN A 108 9.95 -15.10 -4.41
C ASN A 108 10.57 -16.51 -4.38
N THR A 109 11.88 -16.66 -4.13
CA THR A 109 12.54 -17.97 -3.98
C THR A 109 12.06 -18.73 -2.73
N ALA A 110 11.57 -18.02 -1.71
CA ALA A 110 11.00 -18.66 -0.52
C ALA A 110 9.65 -19.36 -0.79
N ARG A 111 8.96 -19.01 -1.89
CA ARG A 111 7.69 -19.65 -2.28
C ARG A 111 7.91 -21.11 -2.68
N THR A 112 9.06 -21.45 -3.26
CA THR A 112 9.42 -22.84 -3.57
C THR A 112 9.86 -23.62 -2.33
N LEU A 113 10.24 -22.93 -1.25
CA LEU A 113 10.73 -23.52 -0.01
C LEU A 113 9.67 -23.59 1.10
N LEU A 114 8.45 -23.09 0.87
CA LEU A 114 7.35 -22.99 1.85
C LEU A 114 7.75 -22.27 3.16
N THR A 115 8.74 -21.37 3.08
CA THR A 115 9.18 -20.55 4.20
C THR A 115 8.61 -19.14 4.10
N ASN A 116 8.67 -18.38 5.21
CA ASN A 116 8.32 -16.96 5.18
C ASN A 116 9.28 -16.23 4.23
N ALA A 117 8.71 -15.63 3.17
CA ALA A 117 9.50 -14.89 2.20
C ALA A 117 10.25 -13.73 2.86
N PRO A 118 11.60 -13.68 2.74
CA PRO A 118 12.36 -12.56 3.24
C PRO A 118 11.89 -11.23 2.62
N LEU A 119 11.61 -10.24 3.47
CA LEU A 119 11.42 -8.86 3.04
C LEU A 119 12.77 -8.32 2.52
N LEU A 120 12.78 -7.82 1.29
CA LEU A 120 13.95 -7.28 0.60
C LEU A 120 13.96 -5.75 0.59
N GLY A 121 12.78 -5.14 0.51
CA GLY A 121 12.64 -3.70 0.47
C GLY A 121 11.24 -3.21 0.81
N ARG A 122 11.14 -1.91 1.10
CA ARG A 122 9.89 -1.24 1.45
C ARG A 122 9.85 0.18 0.88
N GLY A 123 8.67 0.59 0.45
CA GLY A 123 8.33 1.98 0.12
C GLY A 123 6.99 2.34 0.76
N TRP A 124 6.71 3.64 0.86
CA TRP A 124 5.40 4.11 1.34
C TRP A 124 5.07 5.52 0.86
N ALA A 125 3.78 5.82 0.85
CA ALA A 125 3.22 7.16 0.66
C ALA A 125 2.11 7.39 1.69
N GLN A 126 2.05 8.58 2.28
CA GLN A 126 1.10 8.92 3.33
C GLN A 126 0.26 10.13 2.95
N GLY A 127 -0.93 10.23 3.55
CA GLY A 127 -1.74 11.44 3.46
C GLY A 127 -2.54 11.58 2.15
N ILE A 128 -2.68 10.49 1.39
CA ILE A 128 -3.44 10.45 0.14
C ILE A 128 -4.94 10.51 0.46
N THR A 129 -5.72 11.27 -0.31
CA THR A 129 -7.18 11.33 -0.18
C THR A 129 -7.79 11.02 -1.53
N LEU A 130 -8.73 10.09 -1.59
CA LEU A 130 -9.43 9.73 -2.83
C LEU A 130 -10.85 10.29 -2.82
N SER A 131 -11.23 10.91 -3.93
CA SER A 131 -12.61 11.25 -4.22
C SER A 131 -13.38 9.97 -4.61
N PRO A 132 -14.72 9.94 -4.46
CA PRO A 132 -15.53 8.82 -4.93
C PRO A 132 -15.25 8.49 -6.40
N GLY A 133 -14.95 7.22 -6.70
CA GLY A 133 -14.64 6.74 -8.05
C GLY A 133 -13.31 7.22 -8.63
N GLU A 134 -12.46 7.91 -7.87
CA GLU A 134 -11.21 8.47 -8.38
C GLU A 134 -10.21 7.36 -8.76
N PHE A 135 -9.61 7.50 -9.94
CA PHE A 135 -8.36 6.82 -10.28
C PHE A 135 -7.18 7.75 -10.00
N ARG A 136 -6.20 7.30 -9.21
CA ARG A 136 -5.01 8.10 -8.90
C ARG A 136 -3.74 7.28 -9.05
N GLU A 137 -2.74 7.90 -9.69
CA GLU A 137 -1.38 7.37 -9.73
C GLU A 137 -0.56 7.90 -8.55
N VAL A 138 0.21 7.01 -7.90
CA VAL A 138 1.06 7.32 -6.75
C VAL A 138 2.46 6.78 -6.98
N PRO A 139 3.47 7.65 -7.16
CA PRO A 139 4.85 7.22 -7.23
C PRO A 139 5.34 6.80 -5.84
N ILE A 140 5.99 5.64 -5.74
CA ILE A 140 6.56 5.12 -4.49
C ILE A 140 8.03 4.79 -4.69
N THR A 141 8.88 5.47 -3.92
CA THR A 141 10.31 5.15 -3.86
C THR A 141 10.52 3.94 -2.97
N MET A 142 11.16 2.91 -3.52
CA MET A 142 11.48 1.68 -2.82
C MET A 142 12.88 1.74 -2.19
N TYR A 143 13.00 1.32 -0.94
CA TYR A 143 14.26 1.26 -0.19
C TYR A 143 14.61 -0.17 0.22
N ASP A 144 15.89 -0.54 0.21
CA ASP A 144 16.31 -1.87 0.72
C ASP A 144 16.02 -1.98 2.22
N LYS A 145 15.68 -3.17 2.71
CA LYS A 145 15.34 -3.43 4.12
C LYS A 145 16.39 -2.90 5.11
N GLY A 146 17.68 -2.94 4.76
CA GLY A 146 18.78 -2.43 5.58
C GLY A 146 18.94 -0.89 5.57
N THR A 147 18.20 -0.18 4.73
CA THR A 147 18.19 1.29 4.59
C THR A 147 17.05 1.96 5.31
N ILE A 148 16.05 1.20 5.75
CA ILE A 148 14.78 1.75 6.27
C ILE A 148 15.00 2.60 7.53
N VAL A 149 16.21 2.62 8.05
CA VAL A 149 16.64 3.49 9.15
C VAL A 149 16.93 4.89 8.63
N ARG A 150 15.90 5.75 8.59
CA ARG A 150 16.00 7.23 8.74
C ARG A 150 14.68 7.99 8.50
N VAL A 151 13.53 7.57 9.05
CA VAL A 151 12.35 8.48 9.07
C VAL A 151 11.92 8.90 10.48
N CYS A 152 12.55 8.37 11.53
CA CYS A 152 12.36 8.84 12.90
C CYS A 152 13.60 8.59 13.78
N GLY A 153 14.70 9.31 13.55
CA GLY A 153 15.77 9.62 14.53
C GLY A 153 16.55 8.49 15.25
N ALA A 154 16.20 7.21 15.10
CA ALA A 154 16.84 6.11 15.82
C ALA A 154 17.98 5.46 14.99
N PRO A 155 19.11 5.06 15.60
CA PRO A 155 20.21 4.39 14.91
C PRO A 155 19.82 2.98 14.43
N PRO A 156 20.49 2.45 13.39
CA PRO A 156 20.16 1.15 12.82
C PRO A 156 20.55 0.04 13.79
N THR A 157 19.57 -0.71 14.28
CA THR A 157 19.82 -2.03 14.87
C THR A 157 20.11 -3.00 13.73
N SER A 158 21.39 -3.18 13.43
CA SER A 158 21.86 -4.25 12.55
C SER A 158 21.48 -5.60 13.16
N GLY A 159 20.34 -6.15 12.75
CA GLY A 159 20.06 -7.56 12.96
C GLY A 159 21.04 -8.37 12.13
N ALA A 160 22.07 -8.91 12.78
CA ALA A 160 23.00 -9.85 12.17
C ALA A 160 22.21 -11.10 11.73
N GLY A 161 21.86 -11.18 10.45
CA GLY A 161 21.47 -12.43 9.83
C GLY A 161 22.74 -13.27 9.71
N THR A 162 22.79 -14.37 10.46
CA THR A 162 23.82 -15.41 10.32
C THR A 162 23.72 -16.02 8.91
N SER A 163 24.86 -16.07 8.21
CA SER A 163 25.03 -16.86 6.99
C SER A 163 24.85 -18.34 7.29
N GLY A 164 23.91 -18.98 6.59
CA GLY A 164 23.93 -20.43 6.36
C GLY A 164 24.63 -20.73 5.05
#